data_AF-K1TEQ3-F1
#
_entry.id   AF-K1TEQ3-F1
#
_cell.length_a   1.000
_cell.length_b   1.000
_cell.length_c   1.000
_cell.angle_alpha   90.00
_cell.angle_beta   90.00
_cell.angle_gamma   90.00
#
_symmetry.space_group_name_H-M   'P 1'
#
loop_
_entity.id
_entity.type
_entity.pdbx_description
1 polymer ?
#
loop_
_entity_poly.entity_id
_entity_poly.type
_entity_poly.pdbx_seq_one_letter_code
_entity_poly.pdbx_strand_id
1 'polypeptide(L)'
;RIRQNREFFNVPPAKALDILRDISTTLDDAEIDEVYLGDARFKRAEPEESTENGKKRARFKFSMVHIPIGATLVFVPTGIEVKVADDDHIEYEGRLYKLSPFVGTFMPEERRNASGAYQGAKYFSYKGELLSDLRTRCEHEE
;
A
#
# COMPACT_ATOMS: atom_id res chain seq x y z
N ARG A 1 13.87 -9.21 11.31
CA ARG A 1 13.40 -9.02 12.70
C ARG A 1 11.88 -9.15 12.72
N ILE A 2 11.33 -10.12 13.43
CA ILE A 2 9.88 -10.34 13.56
C ILE A 2 9.31 -9.28 14.52
N ARG A 3 8.15 -8.72 14.19
CA ARG A 3 7.48 -7.70 15.01
C ARG A 3 6.96 -8.35 16.30
N GLN A 4 6.90 -7.61 17.40
CA GLN A 4 6.46 -8.14 18.70
C GLN A 4 5.02 -8.67 18.68
N ASN A 5 4.15 -8.17 17.80
CA ASN A 5 2.79 -8.71 17.61
C ASN A 5 2.74 -9.98 16.73
N ARG A 6 3.89 -10.60 16.43
CA ARG A 6 4.04 -11.79 15.58
C ARG A 6 4.83 -12.89 16.30
N GLU A 7 4.67 -13.00 17.62
CA GLU A 7 5.41 -13.96 18.46
C GLU A 7 5.16 -15.42 18.08
N PHE A 8 3.98 -15.72 17.52
CA PHE A 8 3.65 -17.04 16.96
C PHE A 8 4.75 -17.57 16.03
N PHE A 9 5.35 -16.70 15.21
CA PHE A 9 6.40 -17.09 14.26
C PHE A 9 7.79 -17.29 14.90
N ASN A 10 7.95 -16.98 16.19
CA ASN A 10 9.14 -17.30 16.97
C ASN A 10 8.98 -18.61 17.77
N VAL A 11 7.77 -19.19 17.81
CA VAL A 11 7.51 -20.42 18.57
C VAL A 11 8.15 -21.61 17.84
N PRO A 12 8.95 -22.45 18.52
CA PRO A 12 9.49 -23.67 17.93
C PRO A 12 8.36 -24.59 17.43
N PRO A 13 8.50 -25.27 16.28
CA PRO A 13 7.44 -26.10 15.71
C PRO A 13 6.89 -27.16 16.68
N ALA A 14 7.76 -27.77 17.48
CA ALA A 14 7.36 -28.74 18.50
C ALA A 14 6.41 -28.13 19.55
N LYS A 15 6.67 -26.89 20.00
CA LYS A 15 5.80 -26.18 20.95
C LYS A 15 4.48 -25.76 20.32
N ALA A 16 4.49 -25.37 19.04
CA ALA A 16 3.26 -25.03 18.34
C ALA A 16 2.33 -26.25 18.22
N LEU A 17 2.88 -27.42 17.92
CA LEU A 17 2.13 -28.68 17.85
C LEU A 17 1.55 -29.08 19.22
N ASP A 18 2.30 -28.89 20.30
CA ASP A 18 1.84 -29.15 21.67
C ASP A 18 0.65 -28.26 22.04
N ILE A 19 0.74 -26.96 21.76
CA ILE A 19 -0.36 -26.00 21.96
C ILE A 19 -1.60 -26.40 21.15
N LEU A 20 -1.43 -26.85 19.90
CA LEU A 20 -2.55 -27.30 19.06
C LEU A 20 -3.23 -28.54 19.65
N ARG A 21 -2.46 -29.49 20.20
CA ARG A 21 -2.99 -30.67 20.90
C ARG A 21 -3.74 -30.31 22.18
N ASP A 22 -3.21 -29.38 22.96
CA ASP A 22 -3.91 -28.88 24.15
C ASP A 22 -5.25 -28.26 23.75
N ILE A 23 -5.28 -27.41 22.72
CA ILE A 23 -6.51 -26.79 22.21
C ILE A 23 -7.53 -27.85 21.79
N SER A 24 -7.11 -28.90 21.07
CA SER A 24 -8.03 -29.95 20.64
C SER A 24 -8.64 -30.74 21.80
N THR A 25 -7.92 -30.88 22.92
CA THR A 25 -8.49 -31.54 24.11
C THR A 25 -9.47 -30.66 24.87
N THR A 26 -9.43 -29.34 24.66
CA THR A 26 -10.31 -28.37 25.33
C THR A 26 -11.59 -28.05 24.56
N LEU A 27 -11.63 -28.28 23.25
CA LEU A 27 -12.76 -27.96 22.37
C LEU A 27 -13.42 -29.25 21.89
N ASP A 28 -14.72 -29.40 22.11
CA ASP A 28 -15.47 -30.62 21.79
C ASP A 28 -15.59 -30.91 20.28
N ASP A 29 -15.40 -29.90 19.42
CA ASP A 29 -15.51 -29.98 17.95
C ASP A 29 -14.16 -29.91 17.23
N ALA A 30 -13.05 -29.93 17.96
CA ALA A 30 -11.72 -29.80 17.38
C ALA A 30 -11.14 -31.16 16.98
N GLU A 31 -10.82 -31.30 15.69
CA GLU A 31 -10.15 -32.48 15.13
C GLU A 31 -8.72 -32.11 14.71
N ILE A 32 -7.74 -32.97 15.03
CA ILE A 32 -6.35 -32.85 14.56
C ILE A 32 -6.07 -33.96 13.55
N ASP A 33 -5.90 -33.58 12.29
CA ASP A 33 -5.42 -34.47 11.25
C ASP A 33 -3.89 -34.44 11.18
N GLU A 34 -3.24 -35.49 11.67
CA GLU A 34 -1.80 -35.71 11.49
C GLU A 34 -1.51 -36.20 10.06
N VAL A 35 -1.26 -35.28 9.13
CA VAL A 35 -0.85 -35.63 7.77
C VAL A 35 0.63 -36.04 7.77
N TYR A 36 0.89 -37.35 7.77
CA TYR A 36 2.23 -37.90 7.48
C TYR A 36 2.53 -37.73 5.99
N LEU A 37 3.30 -36.70 5.67
CA LEU A 37 3.76 -36.39 4.32
C LEU A 37 4.87 -37.40 3.91
N GLY A 38 4.51 -38.65 3.65
CA GLY A 38 5.45 -39.67 3.18
C GLY A 38 6.01 -39.28 1.80
N ASP A 39 7.32 -39.03 1.70
CA ASP A 39 8.14 -38.71 0.51
C ASP A 39 7.58 -37.75 -0.57
N ALA A 40 6.40 -37.18 -0.33
CA ALA A 40 5.81 -36.11 -1.09
C ALA A 40 6.52 -34.85 -0.64
N ARG A 41 7.66 -34.62 -1.30
CA ARG A 41 8.38 -33.36 -1.51
C ARG A 41 7.60 -32.20 -0.90
N PHE A 42 8.26 -31.46 -0.01
CA PHE A 42 7.92 -30.07 0.25
C PHE A 42 7.48 -29.41 -1.07
N LYS A 43 6.18 -29.36 -1.33
CA LYS A 43 5.59 -28.13 -1.82
C LYS A 43 5.69 -27.20 -0.62
N ARG A 44 6.93 -26.79 -0.32
CA ARG A 44 7.23 -25.49 0.26
C ARG A 44 6.24 -24.63 -0.49
N ALA A 45 5.20 -24.13 0.20
CA ALA A 45 4.26 -23.20 -0.40
C ALA A 45 5.17 -22.27 -1.19
N GLU A 46 5.12 -22.41 -2.52
CA GLU A 46 6.05 -21.68 -3.36
C GLU A 46 5.86 -20.25 -2.87
N PRO A 47 6.92 -19.57 -2.41
CA PRO A 47 6.76 -18.20 -1.95
C PRO A 47 6.02 -17.54 -3.09
N GLU A 48 4.73 -17.20 -2.87
CA GLU A 48 3.76 -17.04 -3.95
C GLU A 48 4.50 -16.41 -5.11
N GLU A 49 4.63 -17.17 -6.21
CA GLU A 49 5.47 -16.77 -7.35
C GLU A 49 5.31 -15.28 -7.44
N SER A 50 6.39 -14.56 -7.08
CA SER A 50 6.37 -13.12 -7.11
C SER A 50 6.14 -12.83 -8.56
N THR A 51 4.88 -12.63 -8.93
CA THR A 51 4.45 -12.51 -10.31
C THR A 51 5.45 -11.56 -10.93
N GLU A 52 6.23 -12.05 -11.89
CA GLU A 52 7.34 -11.29 -12.49
C GLU A 52 6.85 -10.03 -13.22
N ASN A 53 5.56 -9.69 -13.09
CA ASN A 53 4.88 -8.51 -13.58
C ASN A 53 4.72 -7.38 -12.54
N GLY A 54 5.56 -7.34 -11.50
CA GLY A 54 5.35 -6.42 -10.38
C GLY A 54 6.60 -5.73 -9.87
N LYS A 55 7.43 -5.09 -10.73
CA LYS A 55 8.33 -4.03 -10.22
C LYS A 55 7.44 -3.04 -9.48
N LYS A 56 7.45 -3.07 -8.13
CA LYS A 56 6.67 -2.14 -7.30
C LYS A 56 7.04 -0.74 -7.76
N ARG A 57 6.09 -0.06 -8.41
CA ARG A 57 6.30 1.29 -8.94
C ARG A 57 6.84 2.14 -7.80
N ALA A 58 7.94 2.85 -8.07
CA ALA A 58 8.54 3.72 -7.08
C ALA A 58 7.51 4.73 -6.59
N ARG A 59 7.63 5.14 -5.32
CA ARG A 59 6.75 6.15 -4.73
C ARG A 59 6.82 7.41 -5.58
N PHE A 60 5.66 7.99 -5.90
CA PHE A 60 5.57 9.21 -6.70
C PHE A 60 6.34 10.34 -6.01
N LYS A 61 7.13 11.08 -6.80
CA LYS A 61 7.90 12.25 -6.42
C LYS A 61 7.71 13.33 -7.48
N PHE A 62 7.62 14.59 -7.09
CA PHE A 62 7.45 15.70 -8.02
C PHE A 62 8.67 15.87 -8.95
N SER A 63 9.87 15.50 -8.49
CA SER A 63 11.08 15.49 -9.31
C SER A 63 10.98 14.55 -10.52
N MET A 64 10.21 13.46 -10.42
CA MET A 64 10.02 12.51 -11.53
C MET A 64 9.21 13.11 -12.70
N VAL A 65 8.46 14.19 -12.45
CA VAL A 65 7.60 14.85 -13.43
C VAL A 65 8.02 16.30 -13.68
N HIS A 66 9.24 16.66 -13.27
CA HIS A 66 9.83 18.00 -13.42
C HIS A 66 8.96 19.14 -12.87
N ILE A 67 8.25 18.90 -11.76
CA ILE A 67 7.46 19.94 -11.10
C ILE A 67 8.32 20.61 -10.01
N PRO A 68 8.57 21.93 -10.10
CA PRO A 68 9.39 22.62 -9.12
C PRO A 68 8.63 22.86 -7.81
N ILE A 69 9.38 22.99 -6.71
CA ILE A 69 8.85 23.44 -5.43
C ILE A 69 8.28 24.85 -5.60
N GLY A 70 7.11 25.10 -5.01
CA GLY A 70 6.34 26.34 -5.16
C GLY A 70 5.35 26.32 -6.33
N ALA A 71 5.33 25.27 -7.15
CA ALA A 71 4.34 25.12 -8.22
C ALA A 71 2.91 24.99 -7.67
N THR A 72 1.94 25.59 -8.36
CA THR A 72 0.52 25.44 -8.03
C THR A 72 -0.06 24.22 -8.74
N LEU A 73 -0.71 23.35 -7.98
CA LEU A 73 -1.46 22.19 -8.45
C LEU A 73 -2.95 22.42 -8.21
N VAL A 74 -3.79 21.87 -9.07
CA VAL A 74 -5.25 21.94 -8.93
C VAL A 74 -5.78 20.56 -8.57
N PHE A 75 -6.52 20.47 -7.47
CA PHE A 75 -7.22 19.26 -7.06
C PHE A 75 -8.51 19.13 -7.87
N VAL A 76 -8.51 18.28 -8.88
CA VAL A 76 -9.58 18.15 -9.89
C VAL A 76 -10.98 17.91 -9.33
N PRO A 77 -11.19 17.10 -8.26
CA PRO A 77 -12.53 16.86 -7.72
C PRO A 77 -13.23 18.10 -7.16
N THR A 78 -12.46 19.05 -6.60
CA THR A 78 -13.02 20.22 -5.89
C THR A 78 -12.55 21.56 -6.50
N GLY A 79 -11.59 21.53 -7.42
CA GLY A 79 -10.95 22.72 -7.99
C GLY A 79 -10.02 23.46 -7.01
N ILE A 80 -9.64 22.84 -5.89
CA ILE A 80 -8.80 23.49 -4.88
C ILE A 80 -7.38 23.66 -5.40
N GLU A 81 -6.83 24.86 -5.29
CA GLU A 81 -5.44 25.14 -5.61
C GLU A 81 -4.54 24.89 -4.39
N VAL A 82 -3.49 24.10 -4.58
CA VAL A 82 -2.48 23.78 -3.54
C VAL A 82 -1.08 24.08 -4.08
N LYS A 83 -0.12 24.34 -3.21
CA LYS A 83 1.27 24.59 -3.62
C LYS A 83 2.15 23.38 -3.33
N VAL A 84 3.13 23.11 -4.17
CA VAL A 84 4.16 22.10 -3.88
C VAL A 84 5.11 22.68 -2.84
N ALA A 85 5.27 22.00 -1.71
CA ALA A 85 6.17 22.46 -0.65
C ALA A 85 7.48 21.67 -0.60
N ASP A 86 7.44 20.39 -0.99
CA ASP A 86 8.58 19.49 -1.04
C ASP A 86 8.42 18.50 -2.20
N ASP A 87 9.33 17.55 -2.37
CA ASP A 87 9.32 16.53 -3.43
C ASP A 87 8.19 15.49 -3.27
N ASP A 88 7.61 15.34 -2.07
CA ASP A 88 6.46 14.47 -1.81
C ASP A 88 5.32 15.09 -0.98
N HIS A 89 5.41 16.40 -0.69
CA HIS A 89 4.42 17.15 0.09
C HIS A 89 3.89 18.38 -0.64
N ILE A 90 2.61 18.67 -0.40
CA ILE A 90 1.92 19.89 -0.81
C ILE A 90 1.58 20.73 0.42
N GLU A 91 1.58 22.05 0.27
CA GLU A 91 1.09 23.00 1.24
C GLU A 91 -0.31 23.47 0.84
N TYR A 92 -1.20 23.42 1.82
CA TYR A 92 -2.54 23.98 1.74
C TYR A 92 -2.91 24.58 3.09
N GLU A 93 -3.38 25.83 3.10
CA GLU A 93 -3.73 26.59 4.32
C GLU A 93 -2.63 26.59 5.40
N GLY A 94 -1.36 26.67 4.99
CA GLY A 94 -0.21 26.67 5.90
C GLY A 94 0.09 25.32 6.56
N ARG A 95 -0.50 24.22 6.06
CA ARG A 95 -0.24 22.85 6.52
C ARG A 95 0.34 22.01 5.39
N LEU A 96 1.27 21.15 5.76
CA LEU A 96 1.88 20.17 4.85
C LEU A 96 1.06 18.89 4.80
N TYR A 97 0.67 18.50 3.60
CA TYR A 97 -0.07 17.29 3.33
C TYR A 97 0.65 16.42 2.30
N LYS A 98 0.43 15.11 2.39
CA LYS A 98 0.73 14.19 1.29
C LYS A 98 -0.48 14.12 0.37
N LEU A 99 -0.25 13.84 -0.92
CA LEU A 99 -1.30 13.76 -1.93
C LEU A 99 -2.45 12.81 -1.52
N SER A 100 -2.14 11.56 -1.16
CA SER A 100 -3.18 10.56 -0.83
C SER A 100 -4.04 10.93 0.39
N PRO A 101 -3.47 11.31 1.56
CA PRO A 101 -4.25 11.82 2.68
C PRO A 101 -5.07 13.06 2.34
N PHE A 102 -4.51 13.99 1.55
CA PHE A 102 -5.25 15.18 1.11
C PHE A 102 -6.50 14.79 0.33
N VAL A 103 -6.39 13.86 -0.62
CA VAL A 103 -7.57 13.35 -1.34
C VAL A 103 -8.57 12.75 -0.35
N GLY A 104 -8.13 11.89 0.57
CA GLY A 104 -9.04 11.30 1.56
C GLY A 104 -9.81 12.33 2.40
N THR A 105 -9.16 13.44 2.78
CA THR A 105 -9.78 14.50 3.59
C THR A 105 -10.70 15.41 2.76
N PHE A 106 -10.26 15.82 1.57
CA PHE A 106 -10.93 16.85 0.76
C PHE A 106 -11.80 16.29 -0.38
N MET A 107 -11.88 14.96 -0.53
CA MET A 107 -12.78 14.33 -1.50
C MET A 107 -14.25 14.52 -1.09
N PRO A 108 -15.12 15.02 -1.99
CA PRO A 108 -16.55 15.17 -1.73
C PRO A 108 -17.22 13.80 -1.51
N GLU A 109 -18.22 13.76 -0.62
CA GLU A 109 -18.87 12.51 -0.19
C GLU A 109 -19.43 11.69 -1.35
N GLU A 110 -19.96 12.36 -2.38
CA GLU A 110 -20.50 11.75 -3.59
C GLU A 110 -19.46 10.94 -4.39
N ARG A 111 -18.17 11.28 -4.25
CA ARG A 111 -17.06 10.61 -4.95
C ARG A 111 -16.19 9.80 -3.99
N ARG A 112 -16.64 9.60 -2.74
CA ARG A 112 -15.88 8.80 -1.78
C ARG A 112 -15.98 7.31 -2.10
N ASN A 113 -14.86 6.61 -1.95
CA ASN A 113 -14.83 5.16 -2.09
C ASN A 113 -14.95 4.51 -0.70
N ALA A 114 -15.52 3.31 -0.64
CA ALA A 114 -15.68 2.58 0.62
C ALA A 114 -14.34 2.27 1.33
N SER A 115 -13.24 2.23 0.57
CA SER A 115 -11.91 1.87 1.08
C SER A 115 -11.12 3.04 1.66
N GLY A 116 -11.50 4.30 1.41
CA GLY A 116 -10.77 5.50 1.86
C GLY A 116 -9.33 5.63 1.33
N ALA A 117 -8.90 4.72 0.47
CA ALA A 117 -7.57 4.66 -0.11
C ALA A 117 -7.60 5.27 -1.51
N TYR A 118 -6.83 6.34 -1.70
CA TYR A 118 -6.76 7.07 -2.95
C TYR A 118 -5.34 7.11 -3.48
N GLN A 119 -5.21 6.92 -4.80
CA GLN A 119 -3.97 7.19 -5.51
C GLN A 119 -3.89 8.70 -5.78
N GLY A 120 -3.21 9.43 -4.88
CA GLY A 120 -3.22 10.89 -4.88
C GLY A 120 -2.92 11.53 -6.24
N ALA A 121 -1.87 11.07 -6.94
CA ALA A 121 -1.44 11.62 -8.23
C ALA A 121 -2.52 11.61 -9.36
N LYS A 122 -3.60 10.83 -9.24
CA LYS A 122 -4.68 10.82 -10.23
C LYS A 122 -5.64 12.00 -10.09
N TYR A 123 -5.63 12.69 -8.96
CA TYR A 123 -6.60 13.72 -8.63
C TYR A 123 -6.02 15.13 -8.63
N PHE A 124 -4.74 15.27 -8.97
CA PHE A 124 -4.09 16.57 -9.09
C PHE A 124 -3.68 16.79 -10.54
N SER A 125 -3.93 17.99 -11.03
CA SER A 125 -3.44 18.48 -12.31
C SER A 125 -2.44 19.62 -12.11
N TYR A 126 -1.46 19.67 -13.00
CA TYR A 126 -0.50 20.75 -13.14
C TYR A 126 -0.62 21.32 -14.54
N LYS A 127 -0.93 22.62 -14.65
CA LYS A 127 -1.12 23.30 -15.95
C LYS A 127 -2.11 22.60 -16.90
N GLY A 128 -3.12 21.92 -16.34
CA GLY A 128 -4.13 21.19 -17.10
C GLY A 128 -3.82 19.72 -17.39
N GLU A 129 -2.61 19.22 -17.08
CA GLU A 129 -2.25 17.80 -17.23
C GLU A 129 -2.26 17.08 -15.87
N LEU A 130 -2.78 15.85 -15.80
CA LEU A 130 -2.79 15.06 -14.56
C LEU A 130 -1.38 14.59 -14.17
N LEU A 131 -1.07 14.58 -12.87
CA LEU A 131 0.24 14.08 -12.40
C LEU A 131 0.47 12.60 -12.76
N SER A 132 -0.59 11.80 -12.81
CA SER A 132 -0.53 10.41 -13.26
C SER A 132 -0.09 10.28 -14.72
N ASP A 133 -0.56 11.19 -15.58
CA ASP A 133 -0.27 11.18 -17.01
C ASP A 133 1.13 11.72 -17.27
N LEU A 134 1.50 12.80 -16.56
CA LEU A 134 2.87 13.32 -16.55
C LEU A 134 3.89 12.24 -16.19
N ARG A 135 3.60 11.46 -15.15
CA ARG A 135 4.46 10.34 -14.75
C ARG A 135 4.55 9.28 -15.82
N THR A 136 3.43 8.94 -16.45
CA THR A 136 3.41 7.91 -17.50
C THR A 136 4.19 8.35 -18.73
N ARG A 137 4.13 9.63 -19.09
CA ARG A 137 4.96 10.20 -20.18
C ARG A 137 6.44 10.17 -19.83
N CYS A 138 6.82 10.67 -18.65
CA CYS A 138 8.22 10.68 -18.22
C CYS A 138 8.80 9.26 -18.12
N GLU A 139 8.05 8.28 -17.60
CA GLU A 139 8.48 6.88 -17.53
C GLU A 139 8.59 6.18 -18.91
N HIS A 140 7.96 6.71 -19.96
CA HIS A 140 8.02 6.15 -21.33
C HIS A 140 9.09 6.82 -22.19
N GLU A 141 9.53 8.02 -21.82
CA GLU A 141 10.64 8.73 -22.47
C GLU A 141 12.02 8.31 -21.92
N GLU A 142 12.07 7.60 -20.79
CA GLU A 142 13.26 6.94 -20.20
C GLU A 142 13.47 5.51 -20.72
#